data_AF-A0A1V4V938-F1
#
_entry.id   AF-A0A1V4V938-F1
#
_cell.length_a   1.000
_cell.length_b   1.000
_cell.length_c   1.000
_cell.angle_alpha   90.00
_cell.angle_beta   90.00
_cell.angle_gamma   90.00
#
_symmetry.space_group_name_H-M   'P 1'
#
loop_
_entity.id
_entity.type
_entity.pdbx_description
1 polymer ?
#
loop_
_entity_poly.entity_id
_entity_poly.type
_entity_poly.pdbx_seq_one_letter_code
_entity_poly.pdbx_strand_id
1 'polypeptide(L)' 'MDNDEILNICYELFDSIIIIKGYIKLNIRNKKVNYSIILIQEIKIIETLVRKILDIVNPLST' A
#
# COMPACT_ATOMS: atom_id res chain seq x y z
N MET A 1 0.75 7.67 -21.05
CA MET A 1 2.00 7.12 -20.48
C MET A 1 2.04 7.41 -18.99
N ASP A 2 2.33 8.63 -18.53
CA ASP A 2 2.42 8.92 -17.09
C ASP A 2 1.09 8.69 -16.35
N ASN A 3 -0.04 9.04 -16.96
CA ASN A 3 -1.37 8.79 -16.37
C ASN A 3 -1.69 7.29 -16.23
N ASP A 4 -1.25 6.46 -17.17
CA ASP A 4 -1.48 5.01 -17.12
C ASP A 4 -0.61 4.38 -16.02
N GLU A 5 0.60 4.90 -15.84
CA GLU A 5 1.50 4.52 -14.75
C GLU A 5 0.94 4.91 -13.38
N ILE A 6 0.45 6.15 -13.23
CA ILE A 6 -0.21 6.60 -12.00
C ILE A 6 -1.45 5.74 -11.71
N LEU A 7 -2.26 5.40 -12.71
CA LEU A 7 -3.43 4.53 -12.54
C LEU A 7 -3.03 3.14 -12.05
N ASN A 8 -1.97 2.54 -12.61
CA ASN A 8 -1.45 1.26 -12.16
C ASN A 8 -0.97 1.32 -10.70
N ILE A 9 -0.24 2.37 -10.33
CA ILE A 9 0.20 2.57 -8.94
C ILE A 9 -1.02 2.73 -8.01
N CYS A 10 -2.07 3.42 -8.45
CA CYS A 10 -3.31 3.55 -7.68
C CYS A 10 -4.02 2.20 -7.49
N TYR A 11 -4.03 1.32 -8.49
CA TYR A 11 -4.57 -0.03 -8.35
C TYR A 11 -3.78 -0.84 -7.31
N GLU A 12 -2.44 -0.81 -7.38
CA GLU A 12 -1.58 -1.50 -6.41
C GLU A 12 -1.78 -0.95 -4.99
N LEU A 13 -1.92 0.37 -4.84
CA LEU A 13 -2.25 1.00 -3.54
C LEU A 13 -3.58 0.49 -2.99
N PHE A 14 -4.59 0.38 -3.84
CA PHE A 14 -5.90 -0.09 -3.44
C PHE A 14 -5.87 -1.55 -2.98
N ASP A 15 -5.13 -2.41 -3.67
CA ASP A 15 -4.93 -3.80 -3.28
C ASP A 15 -4.27 -3.92 -1.90
N SER A 16 -3.17 -3.20 -1.65
CA SER A 16 -2.51 -3.19 -0.34
C SER A 16 -3.44 -2.70 0.79
N ILE A 17 -4.27 -1.68 0.52
CA ILE A 17 -5.27 -1.20 1.49
C ILE A 17 -6.34 -2.27 1.78
N ILE A 18 -6.81 -3.00 0.75
CA ILE A 18 -7.76 -4.11 0.93
C ILE A 18 -7.15 -5.21 1.80
N ILE A 19 -5.89 -5.57 1.56
CA ILE A 19 -5.17 -6.58 2.33
C ILE A 19 -5.08 -6.16 3.81
N ILE A 20 -4.65 -4.94 4.09
CA ILE A 20 -4.60 -4.38 5.46
C ILE A 20 -5.96 -4.46 6.13
N LYS A 21 -7.02 -4.00 5.44
CA LYS A 21 -8.40 -4.04 5.96
C LYS A 21 -8.85 -5.47 6.26
N GLY A 22 -8.47 -6.44 5.41
CA GLY A 22 -8.73 -7.86 5.62
C GLY A 22 -8.09 -8.37 6.91
N TYR A 23 -6.80 -8.11 7.11
CA TYR A 23 -6.07 -8.55 8.30
C TYR A 23 -6.52 -7.86 9.58
N ILE A 24 -6.87 -6.58 9.53
CA ILE A 24 -7.47 -5.89 10.69
C ILE A 24 -8.79 -6.57 11.10
N LYS A 25 -9.66 -6.88 10.12
CA LYS A 25 -10.91 -7.61 10.39
C LYS A 25 -10.66 -9.01 10.96
N LEU A 26 -9.66 -9.72 10.46
CA LEU A 26 -9.27 -11.02 10.99
C LEU A 26 -8.73 -10.93 12.42
N ASN A 27 -7.92 -9.91 12.72
CA ASN A 27 -7.38 -9.68 14.06
C ASN A 27 -8.48 -9.36 15.09
N ILE A 28 -9.51 -8.60 14.69
CA ILE A 28 -10.68 -8.33 15.53
C ILE A 28 -11.42 -9.63 15.88
N ARG A 29 -11.53 -10.57 14.93
CA ARG A 29 -12.22 -11.85 15.12
C ARG A 29 -11.37 -12.92 15.83
N ASN A 30 -10.06 -12.94 15.58
CA ASN A 30 -9.14 -13.97 16.03
C ASN A 30 -7.85 -13.34 16.60
N LYS A 31 -7.87 -13.00 17.89
CA LYS A 31 -6.72 -12.41 18.61
C LYS A 31 -5.53 -13.37 18.83
N LYS A 32 -5.65 -14.65 18.45
CA LYS A 32 -4.60 -15.67 18.66
C LYS A 32 -3.49 -15.64 17.60
N VAL A 33 -3.71 -14.97 16.47
CA VAL A 33 -2.75 -14.90 15.37
C VAL A 33 -2.20 -13.48 15.27
N ASN A 34 -0.88 -13.37 15.27
CA ASN A 34 -0.19 -12.09 15.10
C ASN A 34 -0.01 -11.79 13.61
N TYR A 35 -0.75 -10.82 13.10
CA TYR A 35 -0.67 -10.37 11.70
C TYR A 35 0.24 -9.15 11.48
N SER A 36 0.93 -8.68 12.53
CA SER A 36 1.73 -7.44 12.47
C SER A 36 2.82 -7.48 11.40
N ILE A 37 3.40 -8.65 11.14
CA ILE A 37 4.42 -8.81 10.09
C ILE A 37 3.84 -8.48 8.72
N ILE A 38 2.66 -9.01 8.40
CA ILE A 38 2.01 -8.79 7.11
C ILE A 38 1.56 -7.34 6.98
N LEU A 39 1.00 -6.76 8.06
CA LEU A 39 0.62 -5.34 8.09
C LEU A 39 1.82 -4.42 7.85
N ILE A 40 2.98 -4.71 8.44
CA ILE A 40 4.22 -3.94 8.21
C ILE A 40 4.69 -4.07 6.76
N GLN A 41 4.57 -5.25 6.15
CA GLN A 41 4.92 -5.46 4.74
C GLN A 41 4.04 -4.60 3.81
N GLU A 42 2.73 -4.63 4.00
CA GLU A 42 1.81 -3.82 3.19
C GLU A 42 2.02 -2.31 3.38
N ILE A 43 2.34 -1.86 4.60
CA ILE A 43 2.65 -0.44 4.85
C ILE A 43 3.92 -0.02 4.07
N LYS A 44 4.95 -0.87 4.01
CA LYS A 44 6.17 -0.58 3.24
C LYS A 44 5.91 -0.54 1.73
N ILE A 45 5.01 -1.39 1.24
CA ILE A 45 4.56 -1.37 -0.16
C ILE A 45 3.88 -0.03 -0.44
N ILE A 46 2.92 0.37 0.39
CA ILE A 46 2.22 1.67 0.27
C ILE A 46 3.21 2.84 0.29
N GLU A 47 4.17 2.86 1.21
CA GLU A 47 5.21 3.90 1.28
C GLU A 47 6.00 4.00 -0.04
N THR A 48 6.37 2.86 -0.60
CA THR A 48 7.11 2.80 -1.87
C THR A 48 6.26 3.31 -3.03
N LEU A 49 4.99 2.92 -3.10
CA LEU A 49 4.06 3.35 -4.15
C LEU A 49 3.78 4.87 -4.07
N VAL A 50 3.61 5.42 -2.87
CA VAL A 50 3.45 6.86 -2.67
C VAL A 50 4.68 7.62 -3.12
N ARG A 51 5.89 7.13 -2.83
CA ARG A 51 7.13 7.75 -3.34
C ARG A 51 7.18 7.78 -4.86
N LYS A 52 6.84 6.66 -5.53
CA LYS A 52 6.76 6.62 -7.00
C LYS A 52 5.78 7.67 -7.56
N ILE A 53 4.61 7.84 -6.94
CA ILE A 53 3.67 8.89 -7.34
C ILE A 53 4.30 10.27 -7.18
N LEU A 54 4.96 10.54 -6.06
CA LEU A 54 5.63 11.83 -5.83
C LEU A 54 6.73 12.09 -6.85
N ASP A 55 7.50 11.07 -7.23
CA ASP A 55 8.55 11.19 -8.23
C ASP A 55 7.98 11.52 -9.63
N ILE A 56 6.83 10.92 -9.99
CA ILE A 56 6.14 11.20 -11.26
C ILE A 56 5.52 12.60 -11.26
N VAL A 57 4.86 12.98 -10.16
CA VAL A 57 4.11 14.25 -10.07
C VAL A 57 5.03 15.44 -9.79
N ASN A 58 6.17 15.22 -9.13
CA ASN A 58 7.14 16.27 -8.80
C ASN A 58 8.60 15.80 -9.02
N PRO A 59 9.07 15.74 -10.28
CA PRO A 59 10.38 15.19 -10.63
C PRO A 59 11.59 16.03 -10.16
N LEU A 60 11.37 17.20 -9.54
CA LEU A 60 12.43 18.10 -9.03
C LEU A 60 12.69 17.93 -7.51
N SER A 61 12.11 16.91 -6.86
CA SER A 61 12.21 16.68 -5.41
C SER A 61 13.46 15.91 -4.95
N THR A 62 14.35 15.52 -5.86
CA THR A 62 15.56 14.70 -5.60
C THR A 62 16.83 15.44 -5.98
#